data_AF-A0A967SRZ0-F1
#
_entry.id   AF-A0A967SRZ0-F1
#
_cell.length_a   1.000
_cell.length_b   1.000
_cell.length_c   1.000
_cell.angle_alpha   90.00
_cell.angle_beta   90.00
_cell.angle_gamma   90.00
#
_symmetry.space_group_name_H-M   'P 1'
#
loop_
_entity.id
_entity.type
_entity.pdbx_description
1 polymer ?
#
loop_
_entity_poly.entity_id
_entity_poly.type
_entity_poly.pdbx_seq_one_letter_code
_entity_poly.pdbx_strand_id
1 'polypeptide(L)'
;MRILKFGGTSMGDAQTWKRVIEIIKTYDTPFIVVSATARTTRSLIKAAHKAIDHPQEAQIIADDIATRHNNIVEHFLADYDDSTQSLKACHNWIDIHIEELKEHLDTIHNQQELTEQLKDVIASIGERLSSYLFTECGYAAGLYTTWLDATQIIRTDSNFGKASPNSEYISDKIN
;
A
#
# COMPACT_ATOMS: atom_id res chain seq x y z
N MET A 1 -4.58 24.66 1.29
CA MET A 1 -4.25 23.22 1.36
C MET A 1 -5.30 22.43 0.60
N ARG A 2 -4.92 21.68 -0.45
CA ARG A 2 -5.83 20.77 -1.15
C ARG A 2 -5.48 19.33 -0.78
N ILE A 3 -6.51 18.50 -0.56
CA ILE A 3 -6.35 17.07 -0.29
C ILE A 3 -7.06 16.33 -1.42
N LEU A 4 -6.34 15.45 -2.11
CA LEU A 4 -6.86 14.62 -3.18
C LEU A 4 -6.86 13.17 -2.72
N LYS A 5 -8.01 12.50 -2.79
CA LYS A 5 -8.15 11.10 -2.40
C LYS A 5 -8.47 10.22 -3.60
N PHE A 6 -7.66 9.19 -3.83
CA PHE A 6 -7.86 8.21 -4.89
C PHE A 6 -8.21 6.83 -4.31
N GLY A 7 -9.30 6.24 -4.79
CA GLY A 7 -9.76 4.92 -4.34
C GLY A 7 -9.09 3.77 -5.10
N GLY A 8 -9.32 2.53 -4.66
CA GLY A 8 -8.64 1.37 -5.25
C GLY A 8 -8.89 1.17 -6.75
N THR A 9 -10.03 1.60 -7.30
CA THR A 9 -10.29 1.58 -8.75
C THR A 9 -9.45 2.61 -9.51
N SER A 10 -9.20 3.77 -8.92
CA SER A 10 -8.28 4.80 -9.45
C SER A 10 -6.82 4.38 -9.32
N MET A 11 -6.53 3.43 -8.44
CA MET A 11 -5.20 2.86 -8.19
C MET A 11 -5.05 1.47 -8.79
N GLY A 12 -5.84 1.09 -9.80
CA GLY A 12 -5.98 -0.31 -10.24
C GLY A 12 -4.82 -0.86 -11.06
N ASP A 13 -4.21 -0.04 -11.91
CA ASP A 13 -3.18 -0.41 -12.88
C ASP A 13 -2.33 0.80 -13.32
N ALA A 14 -1.29 0.54 -14.11
CA ALA A 14 -0.38 1.57 -14.65
C ALA A 14 -1.12 2.69 -15.39
N GLN A 15 -2.16 2.38 -16.17
CA GLN A 15 -2.90 3.38 -16.95
C GLN A 15 -3.78 4.26 -16.06
N THR A 16 -4.37 3.70 -15.01
CA THR A 16 -5.08 4.49 -13.99
C THR A 16 -4.10 5.40 -13.24
N TRP A 17 -2.91 4.94 -12.90
CA TRP A 17 -1.90 5.75 -12.21
C TRP A 17 -1.42 6.93 -13.06
N LYS A 18 -1.20 6.73 -14.37
CA LYS A 18 -0.87 7.83 -15.30
C LYS A 18 -1.94 8.91 -15.29
N ARG A 19 -3.23 8.52 -15.35
CA ARG A 19 -4.35 9.46 -15.26
C ARG A 19 -4.40 10.20 -13.92
N VAL A 20 -4.13 9.51 -12.82
CA VAL A 20 -4.08 10.11 -11.47
C VAL A 20 -2.96 11.15 -11.38
N ILE A 21 -1.77 10.85 -11.91
CA ILE A 21 -0.64 11.79 -11.94
C ILE A 21 -0.99 13.05 -12.73
N GLU A 22 -1.62 12.90 -13.90
CA GLU A 22 -2.05 14.06 -14.69
C GLU A 22 -3.08 14.92 -13.96
N ILE A 23 -4.01 14.31 -13.19
CA ILE A 23 -4.92 15.06 -12.33
C ILE A 23 -4.14 15.83 -11.27
N ILE A 24 -3.19 15.19 -10.58
CA ILE A 24 -2.40 15.80 -9.50
C ILE A 24 -1.62 17.01 -10.01
N LYS A 25 -1.00 16.93 -11.20
CA LYS A 25 -0.23 18.02 -11.82
C LYS A 25 -1.03 19.30 -12.07
N THR A 26 -2.37 19.23 -12.09
CA THR A 26 -3.23 20.42 -12.22
C THR A 26 -3.40 21.22 -10.94
N TYR A 27 -2.88 20.72 -9.81
CA TYR A 27 -2.97 21.36 -8.50
C TYR A 27 -1.60 21.83 -8.04
N ASP A 28 -1.56 23.03 -7.45
CA ASP A 28 -0.38 23.50 -6.72
C ASP A 28 -0.31 22.78 -5.37
N THR A 29 0.78 22.02 -5.17
CA THR A 29 1.19 21.38 -3.91
C THR A 29 0.08 20.68 -3.10
N PRO A 30 -0.67 19.70 -3.66
CA PRO A 30 -1.70 18.98 -2.93
C PRO A 30 -1.12 17.89 -2.01
N PHE A 31 -1.86 17.57 -0.93
CA PHE A 31 -1.70 16.31 -0.20
C PHE A 31 -2.46 15.21 -0.94
N ILE A 32 -1.83 14.05 -1.10
CA ILE A 32 -2.38 12.92 -1.85
C ILE A 32 -2.60 11.75 -0.89
N VAL A 33 -3.83 11.24 -0.85
CA VAL A 33 -4.20 10.05 -0.07
C VAL A 33 -4.65 8.98 -1.05
N VAL A 34 -4.00 7.82 -1.01
CA VAL A 34 -4.36 6.68 -1.87
C VAL A 34 -4.83 5.50 -1.03
N SER A 35 -5.81 4.76 -1.54
CA SER A 35 -6.14 3.43 -1.01
C SER A 35 -5.21 2.37 -1.58
N ALA A 36 -5.26 1.15 -1.04
CA ALA A 36 -4.64 -0.02 -1.68
C ALA A 36 -5.07 -0.18 -3.15
N THR A 37 -4.18 -0.73 -3.97
CA THR A 37 -4.44 -1.14 -5.36
C THR A 37 -5.69 -2.03 -5.43
N ALA A 38 -6.44 -1.95 -6.53
CA ALA A 38 -7.69 -2.68 -6.70
C ALA A 38 -7.61 -4.14 -6.24
N ARG A 39 -8.54 -4.52 -5.36
CA ARG A 39 -8.70 -5.88 -4.79
C ARG A 39 -7.59 -6.34 -3.83
N THR A 40 -6.52 -5.56 -3.61
CA THR A 40 -5.39 -5.95 -2.75
C THR A 40 -5.82 -6.22 -1.31
N THR A 41 -6.58 -5.33 -0.66
CA THR A 41 -7.09 -5.56 0.71
C THR A 41 -7.90 -6.86 0.82
N ARG A 42 -8.70 -7.19 -0.21
CA ARG A 42 -9.46 -8.45 -0.22
C ARG A 42 -8.54 -9.67 -0.33
N SER A 43 -7.50 -9.60 -1.16
CA SER A 43 -6.48 -10.66 -1.27
C SER A 43 -5.73 -10.85 0.05
N LEU A 44 -5.31 -9.76 0.69
CA LEU A 44 -4.61 -9.78 1.98
C LEU A 44 -5.45 -10.46 3.06
N ILE A 45 -6.70 -10.02 3.22
CA ILE A 45 -7.61 -10.61 4.20
C ILE A 45 -7.95 -12.07 3.85
N LYS A 46 -8.06 -12.41 2.56
CA LYS A 46 -8.26 -13.81 2.13
C LYS A 46 -7.06 -14.68 2.51
N ALA A 47 -5.83 -14.21 2.29
CA ALA A 47 -4.61 -14.91 2.69
C ALA A 47 -4.59 -15.14 4.21
N ALA A 48 -4.89 -14.10 5.00
CA ALA A 48 -4.93 -14.19 6.45
C ALA A 48 -5.90 -15.26 6.96
N HIS A 49 -7.12 -15.33 6.40
CA HIS A 49 -8.09 -16.38 6.77
C HIS A 49 -7.63 -17.76 6.31
N LYS A 50 -7.00 -17.86 5.13
CA LYS A 50 -6.50 -19.12 4.60
C LYS A 50 -5.30 -19.66 5.38
N ALA A 51 -4.52 -18.81 6.04
CA ALA A 51 -3.31 -19.22 6.76
C ALA A 51 -3.58 -20.24 7.88
N ILE A 52 -4.77 -20.23 8.49
CA ILE A 52 -5.13 -21.18 9.55
C ILE A 52 -5.11 -22.62 9.02
N ASP A 53 -5.92 -22.90 7.98
CA ASP A 53 -6.18 -24.26 7.49
C ASP A 53 -5.38 -24.63 6.23
N HIS A 54 -4.92 -23.63 5.48
CA HIS A 54 -4.33 -23.78 4.14
C HIS A 54 -3.11 -22.86 3.98
N PRO A 55 -2.04 -23.02 4.77
CA PRO A 55 -0.88 -22.13 4.77
C PRO A 55 -0.22 -22.01 3.38
N GLN A 56 -0.13 -23.12 2.63
CA GLN A 56 0.42 -23.10 1.27
C GLN A 56 -0.42 -22.23 0.31
N GLU A 57 -1.75 -22.29 0.39
CA GLU A 57 -2.63 -21.42 -0.41
C GLU A 57 -2.50 -19.94 0.00
N ALA A 58 -2.30 -19.67 1.29
CA ALA A 58 -2.07 -18.31 1.79
C ALA A 58 -0.76 -17.72 1.23
N GLN A 59 0.31 -18.51 1.22
CA GLN A 59 1.60 -18.14 0.66
C GLN A 59 1.51 -17.87 -0.86
N ILE A 60 0.78 -18.70 -1.61
CA ILE A 60 0.52 -18.45 -3.04
C ILE A 60 -0.22 -17.11 -3.26
N ILE A 61 -1.20 -16.78 -2.42
CA ILE A 61 -1.89 -15.49 -2.52
C ILE A 61 -0.93 -14.32 -2.27
N ALA A 62 0.04 -14.46 -1.36
CA ALA A 62 1.08 -13.45 -1.15
C ALA A 62 1.95 -13.26 -2.41
N ASP A 63 2.37 -14.35 -3.06
CA ASP A 63 3.12 -14.30 -4.32
C ASP A 63 2.32 -13.68 -5.47
N ASP A 64 1.01 -13.94 -5.54
CA ASP A 64 0.11 -13.31 -6.51
C ASP A 64 -0.03 -11.80 -6.28
N ILE A 65 0.00 -11.35 -5.02
CA ILE A 65 0.03 -9.93 -4.68
C ILE A 65 1.34 -9.32 -5.17
N ALA A 66 2.49 -9.94 -4.89
CA ALA A 66 3.80 -9.48 -5.35
C ALA A 66 3.85 -9.33 -6.88
N THR A 67 3.48 -10.40 -7.59
CA THR A 67 3.46 -10.46 -9.06
C THR A 67 2.60 -9.35 -9.67
N ARG A 68 1.42 -9.11 -9.10
CA ARG A 68 0.53 -8.03 -9.59
C ARG A 68 1.15 -6.64 -9.40
N HIS A 69 1.79 -6.37 -8.26
CA HIS A 69 2.40 -5.06 -8.02
C HIS A 69 3.66 -4.86 -8.87
N ASN A 70 4.49 -5.91 -9.04
CA ASN A 70 5.63 -5.90 -9.97
C ASN A 70 5.18 -5.58 -11.39
N ASN A 71 4.14 -6.27 -11.88
CA ASN A 71 3.57 -5.98 -13.20
C ASN A 71 3.12 -4.52 -13.32
N ILE A 72 2.44 -3.96 -12.32
CA ILE A 72 1.98 -2.56 -12.37
C ILE A 72 3.15 -1.59 -12.51
N VAL A 73 4.19 -1.73 -11.68
CA VAL A 73 5.33 -0.81 -11.69
C VAL A 73 6.18 -0.96 -12.95
N GLU A 74 6.37 -2.19 -13.43
CA GLU A 74 7.11 -2.46 -14.67
C GLU A 74 6.38 -1.87 -15.89
N HIS A 75 5.08 -2.09 -16.02
CA HIS A 75 4.29 -1.52 -17.11
C HIS A 75 4.20 0.01 -17.03
N PHE A 76 4.20 0.58 -15.82
CA PHE A 76 4.21 2.02 -15.66
C PHE A 76 5.57 2.60 -16.10
N LEU A 77 6.66 2.03 -15.59
CA LEU A 77 8.01 2.58 -15.73
C LEU A 77 8.66 2.29 -17.10
N ALA A 78 8.15 1.31 -17.84
CA ALA A 78 8.58 1.03 -19.22
C ALA A 78 8.45 2.23 -20.18
N ASP A 79 7.60 3.22 -19.85
CA ASP A 79 7.40 4.43 -20.66
C ASP A 79 8.43 5.55 -20.34
N TYR A 80 9.38 5.32 -19.42
CA TYR A 80 10.29 6.35 -18.92
C TYR A 80 11.75 5.88 -18.95
N ASP A 81 12.60 6.60 -19.71
CA ASP A 81 13.98 6.21 -20.03
C ASP A 81 14.94 6.18 -18.82
N ASP A 82 14.64 6.89 -17.74
CA ASP A 82 15.48 7.02 -16.53
C ASP A 82 14.84 6.37 -15.28
N SER A 83 14.04 5.32 -15.48
CA SER A 83 13.24 4.71 -14.42
C SER A 83 13.92 3.60 -13.61
N THR A 84 15.18 3.26 -13.91
CA THR A 84 15.85 2.09 -13.31
C THR A 84 15.97 2.18 -11.79
N GLN A 85 16.24 3.37 -11.25
CA GLN A 85 16.34 3.57 -9.81
C GLN A 85 14.98 3.39 -9.11
N SER A 86 13.93 4.02 -9.66
CA SER A 86 12.56 3.87 -9.17
C SER A 86 12.06 2.43 -9.27
N LEU A 87 12.37 1.72 -10.36
CA LEU A 87 12.01 0.32 -10.52
C LEU A 87 12.66 -0.55 -9.43
N LYS A 88 13.96 -0.37 -9.19
CA LYS A 88 14.67 -1.07 -8.12
C LYS A 88 14.09 -0.76 -6.73
N ALA A 89 13.75 0.51 -6.47
CA ALA A 89 13.14 0.93 -5.21
C ALA A 89 11.76 0.27 -5.02
N CYS A 90 10.95 0.20 -6.09
CA CYS A 90 9.66 -0.47 -6.10
C CYS A 90 9.78 -1.97 -5.83
N HIS A 91 10.67 -2.68 -6.54
CA HIS A 91 10.89 -4.12 -6.32
C HIS A 91 11.32 -4.41 -4.89
N ASN A 92 12.30 -3.67 -4.37
CA ASN A 92 12.74 -3.83 -2.97
C ASN A 92 11.60 -3.60 -1.97
N TRP A 93 10.76 -2.57 -2.19
CA TRP A 93 9.64 -2.27 -1.32
C TRP A 93 8.58 -3.38 -1.34
N ILE A 94 8.30 -3.94 -2.53
CA ILE A 94 7.40 -5.09 -2.70
C ILE A 94 7.96 -6.28 -1.94
N ASP A 95 9.22 -6.66 -2.16
CA ASP A 95 9.83 -7.82 -1.52
C ASP A 95 9.77 -7.74 0.01
N ILE A 96 10.12 -6.58 0.59
CA ILE A 96 10.07 -6.35 2.04
C ILE A 96 8.65 -6.58 2.61
N HIS A 97 7.64 -6.00 1.97
CA HIS A 97 6.27 -6.05 2.49
C HIS A 97 5.58 -7.40 2.21
N ILE A 98 6.02 -8.10 1.17
CA ILE A 98 5.56 -9.45 0.89
C ILE A 98 6.19 -10.42 1.88
N GLU A 99 7.48 -10.28 2.20
CA GLU A 99 8.09 -11.08 3.26
C GLU A 99 7.42 -10.84 4.62
N GLU A 100 7.15 -9.58 4.98
CA GLU A 100 6.36 -9.22 6.18
C GLU A 100 4.98 -9.90 6.18
N LEU A 101 4.27 -9.90 5.05
CA LEU A 101 3.01 -10.62 4.91
C LEU A 101 3.20 -12.11 5.19
N LYS A 102 4.19 -12.75 4.57
CA LYS A 102 4.45 -14.19 4.72
C LYS A 102 4.77 -14.57 6.17
N GLU A 103 5.57 -13.77 6.87
CA GLU A 103 5.86 -13.95 8.30
C GLU A 103 4.58 -13.88 9.15
N HIS A 104 3.68 -12.94 8.85
CA HIS A 104 2.38 -12.86 9.53
C HIS A 104 1.47 -14.05 9.22
N LEU A 105 1.45 -14.54 7.98
CA LEU A 105 0.69 -15.74 7.60
C LEU A 105 1.21 -16.97 8.35
N ASP A 106 2.53 -17.14 8.45
CA ASP A 106 3.14 -18.24 9.21
C ASP A 106 2.85 -18.10 10.71
N THR A 107 2.84 -16.88 11.24
CA THR A 107 2.43 -16.60 12.63
C THR A 107 0.99 -17.04 12.88
N ILE A 108 0.05 -16.67 12.00
CA ILE A 108 -1.35 -17.08 12.09
C ILE A 108 -1.47 -18.61 12.05
N HIS A 109 -0.74 -19.27 11.15
CA HIS A 109 -0.73 -20.73 11.07
C HIS A 109 -0.20 -21.37 12.35
N ASN A 110 0.92 -20.88 12.88
CA ASN A 110 1.55 -21.45 14.07
C ASN A 110 0.71 -21.23 15.34
N GLN A 111 0.03 -20.09 15.45
CA GLN A 111 -0.82 -19.74 16.59
C GLN A 111 -2.25 -20.26 16.44
N GLN A 112 -2.66 -20.65 15.23
CA GLN A 112 -4.03 -21.04 14.89
C GLN A 112 -5.06 -19.95 15.28
N GLU A 113 -4.65 -18.68 15.17
CA GLU A 113 -5.44 -17.53 15.59
C GLU A 113 -5.23 -16.36 14.63
N LEU A 114 -6.33 -15.69 14.27
CA LEU A 114 -6.33 -14.45 13.52
C LEU A 114 -7.04 -13.35 14.34
N THR A 115 -6.24 -12.57 15.08
CA THR A 115 -6.74 -11.43 15.88
C THR A 115 -7.09 -10.23 15.00
N GLU A 116 -7.94 -9.33 15.49
CA GLU A 116 -8.25 -8.08 14.78
C GLU A 116 -7.01 -7.19 14.61
N GLN A 117 -6.07 -7.22 15.57
CA GLN A 117 -4.79 -6.52 15.44
C GLN A 117 -3.97 -7.05 14.26
N LEU A 118 -3.85 -8.38 14.12
CA LEU A 118 -3.14 -8.98 12.97
C LEU A 118 -3.85 -8.69 11.65
N LYS A 119 -5.19 -8.68 11.63
CA LYS A 119 -5.96 -8.28 10.45
C LYS A 119 -5.65 -6.85 10.02
N ASP A 120 -5.58 -5.91 10.97
CA ASP A 120 -5.23 -4.51 10.69
C ASP A 120 -3.82 -4.38 10.12
N VAL A 121 -2.84 -5.06 10.74
CA VAL A 121 -1.44 -5.08 10.25
C VAL A 121 -1.38 -5.60 8.82
N ILE A 122 -1.98 -6.77 8.55
CA ILE A 122 -2.00 -7.38 7.22
C ILE A 122 -2.74 -6.49 6.21
N ALA A 123 -3.87 -5.90 6.58
CA ALA A 123 -4.62 -5.00 5.69
C ALA A 123 -3.79 -3.77 5.30
N SER A 124 -3.05 -3.20 6.26
CA SER A 124 -2.24 -1.98 6.06
C SER A 124 -1.16 -2.11 4.99
N ILE A 125 -0.69 -3.34 4.73
CA ILE A 125 0.30 -3.63 3.69
C ILE A 125 -0.21 -3.15 2.32
N GLY A 126 -1.51 -3.21 2.06
CA GLY A 126 -2.08 -2.78 0.78
C GLY A 126 -1.86 -1.30 0.49
N GLU A 127 -2.14 -0.44 1.46
CA GLU A 127 -1.93 1.02 1.38
C GLU A 127 -0.44 1.39 1.43
N ARG A 128 0.38 0.68 2.22
CA ARG A 128 1.84 0.88 2.27
C ARG A 128 2.50 0.56 0.94
N LEU A 129 2.07 -0.51 0.27
CA LEU A 129 2.48 -0.82 -1.10
C LEU A 129 2.03 0.29 -2.06
N SER A 130 0.72 0.56 -2.14
CA SER A 130 0.21 1.46 -3.19
C SER A 130 0.73 2.89 -3.07
N SER A 131 0.83 3.43 -1.85
CA SER A 131 1.30 4.81 -1.63
C SER A 131 2.77 5.00 -1.97
N TYR A 132 3.64 4.08 -1.57
CA TYR A 132 5.07 4.17 -1.86
C TYR A 132 5.34 3.97 -3.35
N LEU A 133 4.81 2.89 -3.93
CA LEU A 133 5.02 2.56 -5.34
C LEU A 133 4.49 3.68 -6.26
N PHE A 134 3.34 4.26 -5.93
CA PHE A 134 2.81 5.39 -6.69
C PHE A 134 3.72 6.63 -6.60
N THR A 135 4.38 6.86 -5.46
CA THR A 135 5.32 7.97 -5.28
C THR A 135 6.57 7.78 -6.17
N GLU A 136 7.16 6.58 -6.18
CA GLU A 136 8.30 6.24 -7.03
C GLU A 136 7.95 6.33 -8.53
N CYS A 137 6.78 5.81 -8.93
CA CYS A 137 6.28 5.97 -10.29
C CYS A 137 6.02 7.43 -10.66
N GLY A 138 5.48 8.22 -9.73
CA GLY A 138 5.28 9.64 -9.88
C GLY A 138 6.59 10.38 -10.13
N TYR A 139 7.63 10.07 -9.34
CA TYR A 139 8.96 10.67 -9.48
C TYR A 139 9.53 10.47 -10.89
N ALA A 140 9.50 9.23 -11.41
CA ALA A 140 9.92 8.95 -12.79
C ALA A 140 9.08 9.69 -13.85
N ALA A 141 7.79 9.95 -13.55
CA ALA A 141 6.89 10.71 -14.41
C ALA A 141 6.98 12.25 -14.25
N GLY A 142 8.02 12.74 -13.55
CA GLY A 142 8.26 14.16 -13.31
C GLY A 142 7.36 14.79 -12.23
N LEU A 143 6.70 13.97 -11.41
CA LEU A 143 5.94 14.42 -10.25
C LEU A 143 6.84 14.36 -9.01
N TYR A 144 7.36 15.52 -8.59
CA TYR A 144 8.18 15.64 -7.39
C TYR A 144 7.32 15.57 -6.14
N THR A 145 7.21 14.37 -5.55
CA THR A 145 6.46 14.11 -4.32
C THR A 145 7.31 13.38 -3.29
N THR A 146 7.03 13.62 -2.02
CA THR A 146 7.64 12.89 -0.90
C THR A 146 6.62 11.93 -0.32
N TRP A 147 6.99 10.65 -0.17
CA TRP A 147 6.16 9.68 0.51
C TRP A 147 6.14 9.96 2.02
N LEU A 148 4.97 9.82 2.63
CA LEU A 148 4.75 10.08 4.04
C LEU A 148 4.04 8.88 4.67
N ASP A 149 4.64 8.33 5.72
CA ASP A 149 4.04 7.26 6.50
C ASP A 149 2.95 7.83 7.42
N ALA A 150 1.68 7.53 7.11
CA ALA A 150 0.55 7.99 7.89
C ALA A 150 0.58 7.50 9.35
N THR A 151 1.25 6.38 9.65
CA THR A 151 1.34 5.84 11.02
C THR A 151 2.17 6.72 11.95
N GLN A 152 3.03 7.58 11.40
CA GLN A 152 3.82 8.54 12.16
C GLN A 152 3.02 9.78 12.60
N ILE A 153 1.82 9.96 12.03
CA ILE A 153 1.00 11.16 12.20
C ILE A 153 -0.37 10.79 12.80
N ILE A 154 -1.06 9.83 12.19
CA ILE A 154 -2.42 9.45 12.53
C ILE A 154 -2.40 8.41 13.64
N ARG A 155 -2.40 8.88 14.89
CA ARG A 155 -2.56 8.02 16.06
C ARG A 155 -4.04 7.70 16.29
N THR A 156 -4.32 6.45 16.63
CA THR A 156 -5.66 5.97 16.98
C THR A 156 -5.69 5.36 18.38
N ASP A 157 -6.89 5.02 18.85
CA ASP A 157 -7.07 4.06 19.95
C ASP A 157 -6.73 2.62 19.54
N SER A 158 -6.83 1.68 20.48
CA SER A 158 -6.57 0.25 20.28
C SER A 158 -7.84 -0.53 19.91
N ASN A 159 -8.88 0.11 19.38
CA ASN A 159 -10.09 -0.56 18.90
C ASN A 159 -9.86 -1.13 17.50
N PHE A 160 -8.99 -2.13 17.38
CA PHE A 160 -8.60 -2.74 16.11
C PHE A 160 -9.79 -3.13 15.22
N GLY A 161 -9.66 -2.95 13.92
CA GLY A 161 -10.71 -3.08 12.91
C GLY A 161 -11.58 -1.84 12.74
N LYS A 162 -11.73 -1.01 13.78
CA LYS A 162 -12.55 0.22 13.78
C LYS A 162 -11.96 1.30 14.71
N ALA A 163 -10.66 1.52 14.60
CA ALA A 163 -9.96 2.42 15.50
C ALA A 163 -10.39 3.88 15.29
N SER A 164 -10.58 4.62 16.39
CA SER A 164 -10.94 6.04 16.32
C SER A 164 -9.68 6.91 16.37
N PRO A 165 -9.56 7.93 15.49
CA PRO A 165 -8.40 8.82 15.49
C PRO A 165 -8.37 9.70 16.74
N ASN A 166 -7.19 9.88 17.32
CA ASN A 166 -6.96 10.82 18.41
C ASN A 166 -6.71 12.22 17.82
N SER A 167 -7.77 13.01 17.69
CA SER A 167 -7.69 14.33 17.05
C SER A 167 -6.74 15.30 17.77
N GLU A 168 -6.69 15.27 19.10
CA GLU A 168 -5.81 16.15 19.91
C GLU A 168 -4.34 15.87 19.60
N TYR A 169 -3.93 14.59 19.68
CA TYR A 169 -2.56 14.18 19.33
C TYR A 169 -2.19 14.54 17.89
N ILE A 170 -3.11 14.31 16.94
CA ILE A 170 -2.86 14.57 15.52
C ILE A 170 -2.66 16.07 15.28
N SER A 171 -3.48 16.92 15.90
CA SER A 171 -3.36 18.38 15.79
C SER A 171 -2.03 18.89 16.36
N ASP A 172 -1.59 18.38 17.50
CA ASP A 172 -0.31 18.78 18.13
C ASP A 172 0.91 18.35 17.30
N LYS A 173 0.80 17.28 16.51
CA LYS A 173 1.91 16.75 15.72
C LYS A 173 2.13 17.49 14.40
N ILE A 174 1.09 18.13 13.87
CA ILE A 174 1.09 18.79 12.56
C ILE A 174 1.35 20.31 12.68
N ASN A 175 1.19 20.88 13.88
CA ASN A 175 1.56 22.26 14.21
C ASN A 175 3.04 22.40 14.59
#